data_AF-A0A7Y2AF22-F1
#
_entry.id   AF-A0A7Y2AF22-F1
#
_cell.length_a   1.000
_cell.length_b   1.000
_cell.length_c   1.000
_cell.angle_alpha   90.00
_cell.angle_beta   90.00
_cell.angle_gamma   90.00
#
_symmetry.space_group_name_H-M   'P 1'
#
loop_
_entity.id
_entity.type
_entity.pdbx_description
1 polymer ?
#
loop_
_entity_poly.entity_id
_entity_poly.type
_entity_poly.pdbx_seq_one_letter_code
_entity_poly.pdbx_strand_id
1 'polypeptide(L)' 'MCLLAVQYRLVPESPILVAANREEYFDRSSLSPSIQSGKPRVLCGIDQKAGGTWLGVNQNGLFVGLCNRATSMP' A
#
# COMPACT_ATOMS: atom_id res chain seq x y z
N MET A 1 -2.37 -13.29 5.80
CA MET A 1 -1.23 -12.62 6.48
C MET A 1 -0.56 -11.68 5.49
N CYS A 2 -0.60 -10.37 5.72
CA CYS A 2 0.11 -9.40 4.87
C CYS A 2 1.61 -9.43 5.19
N LEU A 3 2.45 -9.20 4.18
CA LEU A 3 3.89 -9.02 4.30
C LEU A 3 4.29 -7.69 3.68
N LEU A 4 5.24 -7.03 4.35
CA LEU A 4 5.89 -5.81 3.91
C LEU A 4 7.40 -6.03 3.99
N ALA A 5 8.05 -6.08 2.83
CA ALA A 5 9.50 -6.16 2.70
C ALA A 5 10.06 -4.78 2.38
N VAL A 6 11.09 -4.36 3.13
CA VAL A 6 11.74 -3.06 2.97
C VAL A 6 13.24 -3.26 2.81
N GLN A 7 13.80 -2.69 1.74
CA GLN A 7 15.23 -2.51 1.59
C GLN A 7 15.57 -1.04 1.77
N TYR A 8 16.48 -0.75 2.68
CA TYR A 8 16.88 0.61 3.02
C TYR A 8 18.29 0.90 2.54
N ARG A 9 18.43 1.86 1.63
CA ARG A 9 19.72 2.31 1.04
C ARG A 9 20.57 1.19 0.43
N LEU A 10 19.92 0.14 -0.08
CA LEU A 10 20.59 -0.96 -0.79
C LEU A 10 20.48 -0.84 -2.32
N VAL A 11 19.55 -0.03 -2.81
CA VAL A 11 19.30 0.17 -4.24
C VAL A 11 19.73 1.59 -4.60
N PRO A 12 20.71 1.80 -5.50
CA PRO A 12 21.24 3.14 -5.79
C PRO A 12 20.18 4.15 -6.24
N GLU A 13 19.16 3.71 -6.97
CA GLU A 13 18.10 4.55 -7.55
C GLU A 13 16.93 4.79 -6.61
N SER A 14 16.86 4.08 -5.47
CA SER A 14 15.79 4.26 -4.49
C SER A 14 16.29 4.09 -3.04
N PRO A 15 16.25 5.15 -2.21
CA PRO A 15 16.66 5.05 -0.82
C PRO A 15 15.79 4.09 0.00
N ILE A 16 14.55 3.82 -0.46
CA ILE A 16 13.63 2.87 0.13
C ILE A 16 12.97 2.08 -1.01
N LEU A 17 13.29 0.79 -1.13
CA LEU A 17 12.55 -0.12 -2.00
C LEU A 17 11.59 -0.95 -1.16
N VAL A 18 10.32 -0.99 -1.58
CA VAL A 18 9.26 -1.70 -0.86
C VAL A 18 8.58 -2.71 -1.78
N ALA A 19 8.35 -3.91 -1.24
CA ALA A 19 7.43 -4.88 -1.81
C ALA A 19 6.39 -5.26 -0.75
N ALA A 20 5.12 -5.36 -1.16
CA ALA A 20 4.04 -5.75 -0.25
C ALA A 20 3.04 -6.65 -0.97
N ASN A 21 2.55 -7.70 -0.30
CA ASN A 21 1.35 -8.41 -0.71
C ASN A 21 0.16 -7.93 0.13
N ARG A 22 -0.98 -7.75 -0.55
CA ARG A 22 -2.27 -7.60 0.12
C ARG A 22 -2.88 -8.98 0.26
N GLU A 23 -2.84 -9.52 1.47
CA GLU A 23 -3.51 -10.79 1.77
C GLU A 23 -4.87 -10.50 2.42
N GLU A 24 -5.90 -10.51 1.58
CA GLU A 24 -7.30 -10.21 1.91
C GLU A 24 -8.21 -11.24 1.24
N TYR A 25 -9.50 -11.22 1.58
CA TYR A 25 -10.48 -12.13 0.99
C TYR A 25 -10.51 -12.01 -0.55
N PHE A 26 -10.58 -13.15 -1.25
CA PHE A 26 -10.59 -13.21 -2.72
C PHE A 26 -11.73 -12.41 -3.36
N ASP A 27 -12.87 -12.29 -2.68
CA ASP A 27 -14.04 -11.54 -3.14
C ASP A 27 -13.93 -10.02 -2.86
N ARG A 28 -12.87 -9.58 -2.18
CA ARG A 28 -12.64 -8.17 -1.84
C ARG A 28 -11.90 -7.46 -2.98
N SER A 29 -12.66 -7.09 -3.99
CA SER A 29 -12.19 -6.40 -5.19
C SER A 29 -11.49 -5.06 -4.91
N SER A 30 -10.56 -4.70 -5.79
CA SER A 30 -9.81 -3.46 -5.74
C SER A 30 -9.50 -2.94 -7.14
N LEU A 31 -9.40 -1.62 -7.30
CA LEU A 31 -8.91 -1.01 -8.53
C LEU A 31 -7.39 -1.11 -8.63
N SER A 32 -6.90 -1.32 -9.85
CA SER A 32 -5.47 -1.26 -10.17
C SER A 32 -4.85 0.07 -9.72
N PRO A 33 -3.58 0.07 -9.28
CA PRO A 33 -2.92 1.29 -8.87
C PRO A 33 -2.96 2.37 -9.96
N SER A 34 -3.39 3.57 -9.58
CA SER A 34 -3.41 4.74 -10.45
C SER A 34 -3.17 6.00 -9.64
N ILE A 35 -2.84 7.11 -10.32
CA ILE A 35 -2.66 8.40 -9.67
C ILE A 35 -4.04 8.94 -9.32
N GLN A 36 -4.34 9.02 -8.02
CA GLN A 36 -5.57 9.59 -7.51
C GLN A 36 -5.51 11.12 -7.54
N SER A 37 -6.66 11.73 -7.83
CA SER A 37 -6.85 13.18 -7.72
C SER A 37 -6.77 13.62 -6.26
N GLY A 38 -6.31 14.85 -6.03
CA GLY A 38 -6.13 15.39 -4.68
C GLY A 38 -4.84 16.19 -4.54
N LYS A 39 -4.64 16.77 -3.35
CA LYS A 39 -3.42 17.49 -2.98
C LYS A 39 -2.99 17.03 -1.57
N PRO A 40 -1.92 16.23 -1.43
CA PRO A 40 -1.04 15.73 -2.50
C PRO A 40 -1.72 14.66 -3.38
N ARG A 41 -1.24 14.47 -4.62
CA ARG A 41 -1.58 13.30 -5.45
C ARG A 41 -0.91 12.06 -4.91
N VAL A 42 -1.57 10.90 -5.04
CA VAL A 42 -1.11 9.62 -4.53
C VAL A 42 -1.20 8.55 -5.60
N LEU A 43 -0.13 7.79 -5.82
CA LEU A 43 -0.16 6.55 -6.58
C LEU A 43 -0.53 5.41 -5.63
N CYS A 44 -1.72 4.85 -5.78
CA CYS A 44 -2.21 3.76 -4.95
C CYS A 44 -3.33 2.97 -5.64
N GLY A 45 -3.57 1.74 -5.18
CA GLY A 45 -4.80 0.99 -5.49
C GLY A 45 -5.95 1.42 -4.57
N ILE A 46 -7.20 1.17 -4.99
CA ILE A 46 -8.40 1.55 -4.22
C ILE A 46 -9.18 0.30 -3.85
N ASP A 47 -9.45 0.14 -2.55
CA ASP A 47 -10.34 -0.89 -2.03
C ASP A 47 -11.79 -0.53 -2.40
N GLN A 48 -12.46 -1.37 -3.18
CA GLN A 48 -13.82 -1.04 -3.65
C GLN A 48 -14.90 -1.23 -2.58
N LYS A 49 -14.58 -1.91 -1.46
CA LYS A 49 -15.51 -2.12 -0.36
C LYS A 49 -15.44 -1.00 0.67
N ALA A 50 -14.23 -0.57 1.03
CA ALA A 50 -14.01 0.44 2.06
C ALA A 50 -13.64 1.83 1.52
N GLY A 51 -13.34 1.96 0.22
CA GLY A 51 -12.96 3.23 -0.43
C GLY A 51 -11.54 3.72 -0.12
N GLY A 52 -10.79 3.01 0.73
CA GLY A 52 -9.43 3.36 1.13
C GLY A 52 -8.34 2.73 0.28
N THR A 53 -7.10 2.77 0.77
CA THR A 53 -5.94 2.09 0.18
C THR A 53 -5.14 1.32 1.24
N TRP A 54 -4.40 0.30 0.81
CA TRP A 54 -3.49 -0.49 1.66
C TRP A 54 -2.01 -0.17 1.41
N LEU A 55 -1.71 0.49 0.28
CA LEU A 55 -0.35 0.78 -0.15
C LEU A 55 -0.35 1.98 -1.08
N GLY A 56 0.49 2.98 -0.80
CA GLY A 56 0.61 4.13 -1.67
C GLY A 56 1.84 4.99 -1.42
N VAL A 57 2.18 5.79 -2.43
CA VAL A 57 3.21 6.83 -2.35
C VAL A 57 2.65 8.14 -2.87
N ASN A 58 2.87 9.24 -2.16
CA ASN A 58 2.43 10.54 -2.60
C ASN A 58 3.52 11.28 -3.41
N GLN A 59 3.13 12.35 -4.10
CA GLN A 59 4.04 13.16 -4.92
C GLN A 59 5.19 13.84 -4.15
N ASN A 60 5.17 13.83 -2.81
CA ASN A 60 6.24 14.33 -1.95
C ASN A 60 7.18 13.21 -1.49
N GLY A 61 7.02 11.98 -1.99
CA GLY A 61 7.85 10.83 -1.63
C GLY A 61 7.47 10.15 -0.31
N LEU A 62 6.33 10.49 0.30
CA LEU A 62 5.84 9.79 1.49
C LEU A 62 5.17 8.47 1.07
N PHE A 63 5.73 7.37 1.56
CA PHE A 63 5.19 6.03 1.43
C PHE A 63 4.34 5.65 2.67
N VAL A 64 3.21 4.97 2.45
CA VAL A 64 2.40 4.34 3.49
C VAL A 64 2.02 2.93 3.04
N GLY A 65 2.19 1.96 3.95
CA GLY A 65 1.71 0.59 3.79
C GLY A 65 0.96 0.14 5.05
N LEU A 66 -0.16 -0.54 4.87
CA LEU A 66 -0.97 -1.08 5.95
C LEU A 66 -0.96 -2.61 5.91
N CYS A 67 -0.69 -3.22 7.05
CA CYS A 67 -0.79 -4.67 7.24
C CYS A 67 -1.86 -4.98 8.28
N ASN A 68 -2.64 -6.03 8.03
CA ASN A 68 -3.61 -6.51 9.00
C ASN A 68 -2.89 -7.03 10.24
N ARG A 69 -3.30 -6.55 11.41
CA ARG A 69 -2.85 -7.08 12.69
C ARG A 69 -3.83 -8.16 13.14
N ALA A 70 -3.43 -9.43 13.07
CA ALA A 70 -4.22 -10.50 13.67
C ALA A 70 -4.24 -10.31 15.19
N THR A 71 -5.43 -10.05 15.75
CA THR A 71 -5.65 -10.05 17.20
C THR A 71 -6.43 -11.30 17.57
N SER A 72 -6.12 -11.89 18.72
CA SER A 72 -6.85 -13.05 19.27
C SER A 72 -8.22 -12.68 19.87
N MET A 73 -8.67 -11.44 19.69
CA MET A 73 -9.96 -10.93 20.15
C MET A 73 -10.77 -10.42 18.95
N PRO A 74 -12.08 -10.73 18.90
CA PRO A 74 -12.97 -10.38 17.80
C PRO A 74 -13.19 -8.86 17.64
#